data_AF-A0A8H5LTK1-F1
#
_entry.id   AF-A0A8H5LTK1-F1
#
_cell.length_a   1.000
_cell.length_b   1.000
_cell.length_c   1.000
_cell.angle_alpha   90.00
_cell.angle_beta   90.00
_cell.angle_gamma   90.00
#
_symmetry.space_group_name_H-M   'P 1'
#
loop_
_entity.id
_entity.type
_entity.pdbx_description
1 polymer ?
#
loop_
_entity_poly.entity_id
_entity_poly.type
_entity_poly.pdbx_seq_one_letter_code
_entity_poly.pdbx_strand_id
1 'polypeptide(L)'
;MAQVSQYLDLASQARHLDLVACGKDFPELSGSHARGPRPRENFQSLSIIVTRNDTNLSVLFDVLTLPSLTHLTVTSNEFWLSLEYQAIEVVALLQQLLSLTDFTIHEIEIRAGDRMEFSKIIAFPITERFFDSFIINHATPSSVLLPRLKELDLRSSAPSFPTISFLRMVQSRWIPDVEDASRIGVDCLTSITLRRLEFGDHGKEMEIQLQALKKAGLRAVVL
;
A
#
# COMPACT_ATOMS: atom_id res chain seq x y z
N MET A 1 -25.37 -8.69 -2.47
CA MET A 1 -25.55 -7.37 -3.14
C MET A 1 -26.12 -6.27 -2.24
N ALA A 2 -27.13 -6.53 -1.39
CA ALA A 2 -27.79 -5.48 -0.60
C ALA A 2 -26.89 -4.75 0.43
N GLN A 3 -26.00 -5.45 1.14
CA GLN A 3 -25.16 -4.84 2.18
C GLN A 3 -24.07 -3.91 1.59
N VAL A 4 -23.29 -4.35 0.59
CA VAL A 4 -22.27 -3.50 -0.04
C VAL A 4 -22.90 -2.28 -0.73
N SER A 5 -24.04 -2.46 -1.42
CA SER A 5 -24.77 -1.34 -2.02
C SER A 5 -25.31 -0.35 -0.97
N GLN A 6 -25.78 -0.83 0.20
CA GLN A 6 -26.17 0.05 1.31
C GLN A 6 -24.98 0.78 1.94
N TYR A 7 -23.83 0.13 2.08
CA TYR A 7 -22.59 0.77 2.55
C TYR A 7 -22.11 1.84 1.57
N LEU A 8 -22.25 1.61 0.25
CA LEU A 8 -21.90 2.59 -0.77
C LEU A 8 -22.91 3.74 -0.88
N ASP A 9 -24.21 3.47 -0.66
CA ASP A 9 -25.23 4.52 -0.57
C ASP A 9 -25.03 5.42 0.66
N LEU A 10 -24.64 4.86 1.81
CA LEU A 10 -24.25 5.64 3.00
C LEU A 10 -22.92 6.38 2.79
N ALA A 11 -21.97 5.78 2.07
CA ALA A 11 -20.70 6.40 1.70
C ALA A 11 -20.85 7.54 0.68
N SER A 12 -21.99 7.65 -0.01
CA SER A 12 -22.23 8.69 -1.02
C SER A 12 -22.15 10.14 -0.49
N GLN A 13 -22.17 10.32 0.83
CA GLN A 13 -22.00 11.61 1.51
C GLN A 13 -20.65 11.77 2.24
N ALA A 14 -19.86 10.69 2.36
CA ALA A 14 -18.64 10.69 3.16
C ALA A 14 -17.40 10.99 2.29
N ARG A 15 -16.48 11.82 2.81
CA ARG A 15 -15.15 12.04 2.21
C ARG A 15 -14.13 10.94 2.57
N HIS A 16 -14.49 10.13 3.55
CA HIS A 16 -13.68 9.06 4.12
C HIS A 16 -14.57 7.82 4.26
N LEU A 17 -14.04 6.65 3.91
CA LEU A 17 -14.72 5.37 4.08
C LEU A 17 -13.79 4.40 4.78
N ASP A 18 -14.27 3.81 5.87
CA ASP A 18 -13.66 2.64 6.49
C ASP A 18 -14.37 1.39 5.97
N LEU A 19 -13.64 0.54 5.25
CA LEU A 19 -14.11 -0.76 4.79
C LEU A 19 -13.47 -1.84 5.63
N VAL A 20 -14.30 -2.62 6.31
CA VAL A 20 -13.87 -3.86 6.96
C VAL A 20 -14.09 -4.99 5.97
N ALA A 21 -13.01 -5.53 5.42
CA ALA A 21 -13.05 -6.58 4.43
C ALA A 21 -12.95 -7.96 5.12
N CYS A 22 -14.07 -8.70 5.14
CA CYS A 22 -14.21 -9.98 5.84
C CYS A 22 -14.40 -11.15 4.85
N GLY A 23 -13.31 -11.74 4.37
CA GLY A 23 -13.26 -13.05 3.71
C GLY A 23 -14.08 -13.24 2.42
N LYS A 24 -14.25 -14.49 1.99
CA LYS A 24 -14.93 -14.89 0.73
C LYS A 24 -16.40 -14.49 0.62
N ASP A 25 -17.04 -14.04 1.69
CA ASP A 25 -18.44 -13.63 1.71
C ASP A 25 -18.65 -12.18 1.26
N PHE A 26 -17.68 -11.56 0.57
CA PHE A 26 -18.03 -10.49 -0.35
C PHE A 26 -19.04 -11.09 -1.32
N PRO A 27 -20.31 -10.61 -1.32
CA PRO A 27 -21.33 -11.24 -2.12
C PRO A 27 -20.83 -11.26 -3.56
N GLU A 28 -20.65 -12.46 -4.12
CA GLU A 28 -20.21 -12.68 -5.50
C GLU A 28 -20.77 -11.58 -6.41
N LEU A 29 -19.92 -10.61 -6.76
CA LEU A 29 -20.27 -9.54 -7.69
C LEU A 29 -20.31 -10.06 -9.13
N SER A 30 -19.99 -11.34 -9.31
CA SER A 30 -20.15 -12.15 -10.51
C SER A 30 -21.62 -12.51 -10.74
N GLY A 31 -22.45 -11.51 -11.06
CA GLY A 31 -23.85 -11.77 -11.38
C GLY A 31 -24.62 -10.52 -11.79
N SER A 32 -24.67 -10.29 -13.10
CA SER A 32 -25.49 -9.29 -13.81
C SER A 32 -25.09 -7.82 -13.65
N HIS A 33 -25.32 -7.05 -14.71
CA HIS A 33 -25.00 -5.62 -14.92
C HIS A 33 -25.63 -4.64 -13.90
N ALA A 34 -25.43 -4.85 -12.60
CA ALA A 34 -25.73 -3.84 -11.59
C ALA A 34 -24.58 -2.83 -11.57
N ARG A 35 -24.72 -1.74 -12.34
CA ARG A 35 -23.94 -0.52 -12.08
C ARG A 35 -24.29 -0.07 -10.66
N GLY A 36 -23.44 -0.40 -9.69
CA GLY A 36 -23.51 0.21 -8.37
C GLY A 36 -23.44 1.74 -8.48
N PRO A 37 -23.92 2.47 -7.45
CA PRO A 37 -23.83 3.92 -7.42
C PRO A 37 -22.36 4.32 -7.64
N ARG A 38 -22.10 5.14 -8.67
CA ARG A 38 -20.75 5.66 -8.94
C ARG A 38 -20.34 6.51 -7.73
N PRO A 39 -19.22 6.19 -7.05
CA PRO A 39 -18.67 7.06 -6.03
C PRO A 39 -18.55 8.48 -6.60
N ARG A 40 -18.98 9.50 -5.84
CA ARG A 40 -18.89 10.89 -6.29
C ARG A 40 -17.42 11.26 -6.57
N GLU A 41 -17.22 12.22 -7.46
CA GLU A 41 -15.91 12.75 -7.92
C GLU A 41 -14.98 13.26 -6.81
N ASN A 42 -15.44 13.32 -5.55
CA ASN A 42 -14.72 13.94 -4.42
C ASN A 42 -14.28 12.94 -3.33
N PHE A 43 -14.38 11.64 -3.57
CA PHE A 43 -13.93 10.64 -2.61
C PHE A 43 -12.39 10.55 -2.62
N GLN A 44 -11.76 10.94 -1.50
CA GLN A 44 -10.31 11.16 -1.43
C GLN A 44 -9.57 10.22 -0.48
N SER A 45 -10.26 9.63 0.50
CA SER A 45 -9.61 8.83 1.54
C SER A 45 -10.33 7.50 1.77
N LEU A 46 -9.59 6.40 1.67
CA LEU A 46 -10.06 5.04 1.90
C LEU A 46 -9.20 4.36 2.96
N SER A 47 -9.84 3.72 3.91
CA SER A 47 -9.20 2.89 4.91
C SER A 47 -9.78 1.48 4.79
N ILE A 48 -8.93 0.49 4.59
CA ILE A 48 -9.28 -0.92 4.45
C ILE A 48 -8.69 -1.67 5.63
N ILE A 49 -9.54 -2.36 6.37
CA ILE A 49 -9.17 -3.27 7.43
C ILE A 49 -9.40 -4.68 6.92
N VAL A 50 -8.33 -5.39 6.61
CA VAL A 50 -8.37 -6.80 6.17
C VAL A 50 -8.41 -7.67 7.42
N THR A 51 -9.54 -8.33 7.65
CA THR A 51 -9.74 -9.15 8.85
C THR A 51 -9.61 -10.64 8.58
N ARG A 52 -9.49 -11.07 7.32
CA ARG A 52 -9.31 -12.46 6.93
C ARG A 52 -8.37 -12.60 5.74
N ASN A 53 -7.67 -13.73 5.69
CA ASN A 53 -6.59 -13.98 4.74
C ASN A 53 -7.04 -14.33 3.32
N ASP A 54 -8.29 -14.74 3.16
CA ASP A 54 -8.91 -15.08 1.89
C ASP A 54 -9.61 -13.87 1.23
N THR A 55 -9.38 -12.67 1.75
CA THR A 55 -9.94 -11.44 1.20
C THR A 55 -9.26 -11.10 -0.11
N ASN A 56 -9.99 -11.22 -1.22
CA ASN A 56 -9.53 -10.76 -2.52
C ASN A 56 -9.81 -9.26 -2.67
N LEU A 57 -8.75 -8.45 -2.57
CA LEU A 57 -8.89 -6.99 -2.67
C LEU A 57 -9.22 -6.54 -4.10
N SER A 58 -8.88 -7.31 -5.13
CA SER A 58 -9.15 -6.92 -6.53
C SER A 58 -10.64 -6.74 -6.81
N VAL A 59 -11.49 -7.61 -6.22
CA VAL A 59 -12.96 -7.53 -6.37
C VAL A 59 -13.52 -6.20 -5.85
N LEU A 60 -12.90 -5.64 -4.81
CA LEU A 60 -13.30 -4.36 -4.25
C LEU A 60 -13.09 -3.21 -5.25
N PHE A 61 -11.98 -3.23 -5.99
CA PHE A 61 -11.60 -2.18 -6.93
C PHE A 61 -12.17 -2.39 -8.34
N ASP A 62 -12.50 -3.62 -8.71
CA ASP A 62 -13.29 -3.90 -9.92
C ASP A 62 -14.67 -3.21 -9.86
N VAL A 63 -15.22 -3.03 -8.66
CA VAL A 63 -16.49 -2.34 -8.44
C VAL A 63 -16.30 -0.86 -8.08
N LEU A 64 -15.20 -0.52 -7.42
CA LEU A 64 -14.91 0.84 -6.98
C LEU A 64 -13.93 1.55 -7.92
N THR A 65 -14.47 2.30 -8.88
CA THR A 65 -13.66 3.32 -9.56
C THR A 65 -13.45 4.50 -8.62
N LEU A 66 -12.22 4.70 -8.13
CA LEU A 66 -11.86 5.78 -7.21
C LEU A 66 -10.83 6.73 -7.84
N PRO A 67 -11.17 7.44 -8.94
CA PRO A 67 -10.21 8.25 -9.70
C PRO A 67 -9.62 9.42 -8.90
N SER A 68 -10.31 9.87 -7.85
CA SER A 68 -9.90 11.00 -7.00
C SER A 68 -9.27 10.55 -5.68
N LEU A 69 -9.02 9.26 -5.49
CA LEU A 69 -8.43 8.75 -4.26
C LEU A 69 -7.00 9.25 -4.11
N THR A 70 -6.75 10.00 -3.05
CA THR A 70 -5.43 10.55 -2.72
C THR A 70 -4.81 9.84 -1.52
N HIS A 71 -5.62 9.31 -0.61
CA HIS A 71 -5.18 8.63 0.61
C HIS A 71 -5.73 7.22 0.67
N LEU A 72 -4.84 6.25 0.87
CA LEU A 72 -5.21 4.85 1.07
C LEU A 72 -4.46 4.30 2.28
N THR A 73 -5.21 3.77 3.23
CA THR A 73 -4.68 3.02 4.36
C THR A 73 -5.13 1.57 4.23
N VAL A 74 -4.19 0.63 4.26
CA VAL A 74 -4.47 -0.80 4.34
C VAL A 74 -3.90 -1.32 5.65
N THR A 75 -4.77 -1.79 6.52
CA THR A 75 -4.40 -2.43 7.78
C THR A 75 -4.85 -3.88 7.75
N SER A 76 -4.10 -4.77 8.38
CA SER A 76 -4.57 -6.12 8.65
C SER A 76 -4.89 -6.30 10.12
N ASN A 77 -5.88 -7.12 10.44
CA ASN A 77 -6.22 -7.60 11.79
C ASN A 77 -5.99 -9.11 11.98
N GLU A 78 -5.64 -9.84 10.92
CA GLU A 78 -5.11 -11.21 11.03
C GLU A 78 -3.73 -11.38 10.34
N PHE A 79 -3.04 -12.48 10.68
CA PHE A 79 -1.81 -12.88 9.99
C PHE A 79 -2.13 -13.20 8.55
N TRP A 80 -1.54 -12.49 7.58
CA TRP A 80 -1.66 -12.83 6.16
C TRP A 80 -1.14 -14.26 5.90
N LEU A 81 -2.02 -15.26 5.98
CA LEU A 81 -1.67 -16.66 5.72
C LEU A 81 -1.61 -16.87 4.20
N SER A 82 -0.46 -17.35 3.73
CA SER A 82 -0.25 -17.97 2.43
C SER A 82 -0.55 -17.12 1.17
N LEU A 83 0.55 -16.75 0.49
CA LEU A 83 0.78 -16.67 -0.96
C LEU A 83 1.28 -15.29 -1.42
N GLU A 84 2.35 -15.32 -2.21
CA GLU A 84 2.82 -14.21 -3.07
C GLU A 84 1.69 -13.48 -3.83
N TYR A 85 0.53 -14.13 -3.99
CA TYR A 85 -0.70 -13.59 -4.57
C TYR A 85 -1.14 -12.26 -3.96
N GLN A 86 -1.01 -12.05 -2.65
CA GLN A 86 -1.52 -10.81 -2.05
C GLN A 86 -0.66 -9.59 -2.39
N ALA A 87 0.67 -9.77 -2.51
CA ALA A 87 1.53 -8.69 -3.01
C ALA A 87 1.16 -8.34 -4.46
N ILE A 88 0.83 -9.35 -5.28
CA ILE A 88 0.36 -9.16 -6.66
C ILE A 88 -0.99 -8.42 -6.68
N GLU A 89 -1.95 -8.81 -5.82
CA GLU A 89 -3.27 -8.17 -5.73
C GLU A 89 -3.16 -6.72 -5.25
N VAL A 90 -2.35 -6.44 -4.23
CA VAL A 90 -2.09 -5.08 -3.75
C VAL A 90 -1.43 -4.26 -4.87
N VAL A 91 -0.42 -4.80 -5.56
CA VAL A 91 0.20 -4.09 -6.69
C VAL A 91 -0.79 -3.83 -7.82
N ALA A 92 -1.59 -4.82 -8.20
CA ALA A 92 -2.62 -4.67 -9.24
C ALA A 92 -3.67 -3.62 -8.87
N LEU A 93 -4.06 -3.57 -7.60
CA LEU A 93 -4.93 -2.54 -7.04
C LEU A 93 -4.26 -1.16 -7.14
N LEU A 94 -3.01 -1.04 -6.71
CA LEU A 94 -2.27 0.22 -6.74
C LEU A 94 -2.06 0.74 -8.17
N GLN A 95 -2.00 -0.13 -9.18
CA GLN A 95 -1.93 0.28 -10.59
C GLN A 95 -3.15 1.08 -11.05
N GLN A 96 -4.30 0.91 -10.40
CA GLN A 96 -5.53 1.64 -10.72
C GLN A 96 -5.62 3.01 -10.03
N LEU A 97 -4.78 3.28 -9.03
CA LEU A 97 -4.87 4.44 -8.15
C LEU A 97 -3.84 5.52 -8.52
N LEU A 98 -3.94 6.04 -9.75
CA LEU A 98 -2.95 6.99 -10.29
C LEU A 98 -2.90 8.34 -9.57
N SER A 99 -3.97 8.71 -8.86
CA SER A 99 -4.08 9.96 -8.08
C SER A 99 -3.56 9.84 -6.65
N LEU A 100 -3.14 8.65 -6.22
CA LEU A 100 -2.76 8.40 -4.83
C LEU A 100 -1.48 9.17 -4.47
N THR A 101 -1.55 9.98 -3.42
CA THR A 101 -0.45 10.77 -2.89
C THR A 101 0.08 10.21 -1.58
N ASP A 102 -0.79 9.56 -0.80
CA ASP A 102 -0.51 9.11 0.55
C ASP A 102 -0.91 7.64 0.68
N PHE A 103 0.08 6.78 0.90
CA PHE A 103 -0.14 5.34 1.06
C PHE A 103 0.38 4.84 2.40
N THR A 104 -0.51 4.21 3.15
CA THR A 104 -0.19 3.58 4.43
C THR A 104 -0.49 2.09 4.36
N ILE A 105 0.47 1.27 4.76
CA ILE A 105 0.24 -0.16 5.00
C ILE A 105 0.74 -0.54 6.39
N HIS A 106 -0.17 -1.04 7.22
CA HIS A 106 0.15 -1.49 8.57
C HIS A 106 -0.10 -2.98 8.74
N GLU A 107 0.99 -3.71 8.96
CA GLU A 107 0.95 -5.09 9.44
C GLU A 107 0.78 -5.12 10.96
N ILE A 108 0.18 -6.21 11.45
CA ILE A 108 -0.02 -6.45 12.88
C ILE A 108 1.28 -6.84 13.52
N GLU A 109 1.51 -6.33 14.72
CA GLU A 109 2.61 -6.77 15.54
C GLU A 109 2.41 -8.21 16.04
N ILE A 110 3.25 -9.11 15.56
CA ILE A 110 3.33 -10.48 16.06
C ILE A 110 4.01 -10.46 17.43
N ARG A 111 3.27 -10.80 18.48
CA ARG A 111 3.80 -10.94 19.84
C ARG A 111 4.91 -11.98 19.86
N ALA A 112 6.01 -11.70 20.56
CA ALA A 112 7.20 -12.55 20.58
C ALA A 112 6.93 -14.02 20.95
N GLY A 113 5.91 -14.29 21.78
CA GLY A 113 5.50 -15.65 22.16
C GLY A 113 4.87 -16.48 21.05
N ASP A 114 4.27 -15.84 20.05
CA ASP A 114 3.55 -16.52 18.96
C ASP A 114 4.48 -16.78 17.75
N ARG A 115 5.70 -16.22 17.74
CA ARG A 115 6.60 -16.23 16.57
C ARG A 115 7.15 -17.61 16.19
N MET A 116 7.28 -18.53 17.14
CA MET A 116 7.95 -19.82 16.88
C MET A 116 7.10 -20.81 16.06
N GLU A 117 5.77 -20.81 16.20
CA GLU A 117 4.91 -21.78 15.50
C GLU A 117 4.54 -21.34 14.07
N PHE A 118 4.46 -20.03 13.80
CA PHE A 118 3.92 -19.52 12.53
C PHE A 118 4.96 -19.07 11.50
N SER A 119 6.25 -19.09 11.83
CA SER A 119 7.33 -18.59 10.95
C SER A 119 7.42 -19.25 9.56
N LYS A 120 6.82 -20.44 9.37
CA LYS A 120 6.80 -21.15 8.08
C LYS A 120 5.56 -20.90 7.21
N ILE A 121 4.52 -20.25 7.73
CA ILE A 121 3.19 -20.17 7.07
C ILE A 121 2.74 -18.72 6.82
N ILE A 122 3.33 -17.75 7.51
CA ILE A 122 2.96 -16.34 7.37
C ILE A 122 3.68 -15.73 6.16
N ALA A 123 2.90 -15.16 5.24
CA ALA A 123 3.39 -14.27 4.20
C ALA A 123 3.24 -12.82 4.68
N PHE A 124 4.08 -11.90 4.18
CA PHE A 124 3.98 -10.48 4.50
C PHE A 124 3.79 -9.72 3.18
N PRO A 125 2.85 -8.76 3.09
CA PRO A 125 2.65 -7.99 1.86
C PRO A 125 3.89 -7.14 1.50
N ILE A 126 4.65 -6.69 2.50
CA ILE A 126 5.86 -5.89 2.32
C ILE A 126 7.05 -6.82 1.96
N THR A 127 7.18 -7.14 0.68
CA THR A 127 8.23 -7.99 0.10
C THR A 127 9.22 -7.21 -0.77
N GLU A 128 10.30 -7.87 -1.24
CA GLU A 128 11.19 -7.29 -2.27
C GLU A 128 10.41 -6.94 -3.53
N ARG A 129 9.57 -7.87 -4.03
CA ARG A 129 8.73 -7.66 -5.21
C ARG A 129 7.76 -6.49 -5.02
N PHE A 130 7.23 -6.31 -3.82
CA PHE A 130 6.39 -5.16 -3.50
C PHE A 130 7.18 -3.86 -3.72
N PHE A 131 8.38 -3.69 -3.15
CA PHE A 131 9.16 -2.47 -3.37
C PHE A 131 9.67 -2.30 -4.80
N ASP A 132 10.08 -3.40 -5.44
CA ASP A 132 10.56 -3.37 -6.81
C ASP A 132 9.49 -2.86 -7.79
N SER A 133 8.20 -3.07 -7.47
CA SER A 133 7.08 -2.55 -8.27
C SER A 133 6.96 -1.01 -8.27
N PHE A 134 7.55 -0.33 -7.29
CA PHE A 134 7.56 1.14 -7.20
C PHE A 134 8.81 1.78 -7.78
N ILE A 135 9.83 0.99 -8.12
CA ILE A 135 11.10 1.50 -8.64
C ILE A 135 10.85 2.19 -9.98
N ILE A 136 11.33 3.43 -10.10
CA ILE A 136 11.26 4.19 -11.34
C ILE A 136 12.41 3.75 -12.24
N ASN A 137 12.07 3.13 -13.38
CA ASN A 137 13.03 2.90 -14.44
C ASN A 137 13.16 4.16 -15.31
N HIS A 138 14.21 4.95 -15.06
CA HIS A 138 14.47 6.18 -15.82
C HIS A 138 14.73 5.96 -17.32
N ALA A 139 15.00 4.72 -17.77
CA ALA A 139 15.13 4.41 -19.19
C ALA A 139 13.76 4.21 -19.88
N THR A 140 12.74 3.73 -19.15
CA THR A 140 11.40 3.44 -19.68
C THR A 140 10.32 3.77 -18.64
N PRO A 141 9.91 5.03 -18.50
CA PRO A 141 9.02 5.47 -17.41
C PRO A 141 7.53 5.12 -17.60
N SER A 142 7.15 4.34 -18.62
CA SER A 142 5.75 4.13 -19.03
C SER A 142 4.87 3.31 -18.07
N SER A 143 5.40 2.83 -16.93
CA SER A 143 4.67 1.95 -16.01
C SER A 143 5.02 2.20 -14.54
N VAL A 144 5.18 3.46 -14.13
CA VAL A 144 5.45 3.80 -12.73
C VAL A 144 4.21 3.55 -11.89
N LEU A 145 4.33 2.67 -10.89
CA LEU A 145 3.29 2.44 -9.89
C LEU A 145 3.11 3.70 -9.02
N LEU A 146 1.86 4.13 -8.84
CA LEU A 146 1.48 5.31 -8.06
C LEU A 146 2.32 6.55 -8.42
N PRO A 147 2.22 7.11 -9.63
CA PRO A 147 3.08 8.20 -10.08
C PRO A 147 3.00 9.45 -9.18
N ARG A 148 1.89 9.65 -8.44
CA ARG A 148 1.69 10.81 -7.56
C ARG A 148 2.09 10.58 -6.10
N LEU A 149 2.63 9.41 -5.75
CA LEU A 149 2.97 9.07 -4.36
C LEU A 149 4.03 10.02 -3.78
N LYS A 150 3.67 10.72 -2.70
CA LYS A 150 4.51 11.66 -1.94
C LYS A 150 4.80 11.17 -0.53
N GLU A 151 3.90 10.39 0.06
CA GLU A 151 4.01 9.94 1.44
C GLU A 151 3.79 8.44 1.56
N LEU A 152 4.69 7.77 2.27
CA LEU A 152 4.66 6.33 2.49
C LEU A 152 4.80 6.03 3.98
N ASP A 153 3.79 5.41 4.59
CA ASP A 153 3.86 4.93 5.99
C ASP A 153 3.75 3.40 6.00
N LEU A 154 4.79 2.74 6.50
CA LEU A 154 4.92 1.30 6.53
C LEU A 154 5.07 0.85 7.97
N ARG A 155 4.23 -0.09 8.41
CA ARG A 155 4.50 -0.90 9.59
C ARG A 155 4.68 -2.34 9.16
N SER A 156 5.91 -2.85 9.31
CA SER A 156 6.23 -4.24 8.99
C SER A 156 6.55 -5.04 10.24
N SER A 157 5.92 -6.21 10.30
CA SER A 157 6.10 -7.25 11.30
C SER A 157 6.96 -8.41 10.80
N ALA A 158 7.38 -8.35 9.53
CA ALA A 158 8.21 -9.37 8.91
C ALA A 158 9.55 -9.52 9.66
N PRO A 159 10.01 -10.76 9.91
CA PRO A 159 11.31 -11.00 10.55
C PRO A 159 12.46 -10.44 9.71
N SER A 160 12.34 -10.50 8.39
CA SER A 160 13.28 -9.93 7.42
C SER A 160 12.58 -8.91 6.52
N PHE A 161 12.73 -7.63 6.82
CA PHE A 161 12.33 -6.56 5.91
C PHE A 161 13.32 -6.48 4.73
N PRO A 162 12.82 -6.26 3.51
CA PRO A 162 13.63 -6.17 2.31
C PRO A 162 14.32 -4.82 2.17
N THR A 163 15.29 -4.57 3.05
CA THR A 163 16.02 -3.30 3.19
C THR A 163 16.60 -2.79 1.87
N ILE A 164 17.22 -3.66 1.07
CA ILE A 164 17.88 -3.26 -0.18
C ILE A 164 16.86 -2.78 -1.21
N SER A 165 15.80 -3.55 -1.47
CA SER A 165 14.73 -3.14 -2.39
C SER A 165 14.00 -1.89 -1.91
N PHE A 166 13.76 -1.77 -0.59
CA PHE A 166 13.21 -0.56 0.00
C PHE A 166 14.09 0.67 -0.31
N LEU A 167 15.39 0.62 0.00
CA LEU A 167 16.29 1.75 -0.25
C LEU A 167 16.38 2.11 -1.73
N ARG A 168 16.45 1.11 -2.62
CA ARG A 168 16.44 1.32 -4.08
C ARG A 168 15.16 2.03 -4.53
N MET A 169 14.01 1.59 -4.02
CA MET A 169 12.72 2.23 -4.28
C MET A 169 12.75 3.69 -3.84
N VAL A 170 13.13 3.96 -2.57
CA VAL A 170 13.19 5.31 -2.02
C VAL A 170 14.10 6.22 -2.85
N GLN A 171 15.31 5.75 -3.17
CA GLN A 171 16.29 6.50 -3.95
C GLN A 171 15.77 6.81 -5.36
N SER A 172 15.11 5.85 -6.02
CA SER A 172 14.56 6.07 -7.37
C SER A 172 13.41 7.09 -7.41
N ARG A 173 12.70 7.27 -6.29
CA ARG A 173 11.56 8.18 -6.16
C ARG A 173 11.90 9.51 -5.48
N TRP A 174 13.07 9.62 -4.87
CA TRP A 174 13.59 10.85 -4.32
C TRP A 174 14.21 11.70 -5.44
N ILE A 175 13.37 12.51 -6.08
CA ILE A 175 13.75 13.40 -7.18
C ILE A 175 13.47 14.84 -6.70
N PRO A 176 14.42 15.46 -5.98
CA PRO A 176 14.20 16.76 -5.34
C PRO A 176 13.99 17.90 -6.36
N ASP A 177 14.48 17.72 -7.59
CA ASP A 177 14.22 18.64 -8.69
C ASP A 177 12.81 18.41 -9.26
N VAL A 178 11.97 19.45 -9.19
CA VAL A 178 10.57 19.39 -9.60
C VAL A 178 10.43 19.29 -11.12
N GLU A 179 11.35 19.87 -11.88
CA GLU A 179 11.33 19.84 -13.35
C GLU A 179 11.65 18.42 -13.85
N ASP A 180 12.64 17.76 -13.27
CA ASP A 180 13.00 16.38 -13.57
C ASP A 180 11.90 15.38 -13.18
N ALA A 181 11.29 15.55 -12.00
CA ALA A 181 10.16 14.72 -11.58
C ALA A 181 8.98 14.87 -12.54
N SER A 182 8.65 16.11 -12.91
CA SER A 182 7.60 16.43 -13.87
C SER A 182 7.90 15.86 -15.26
N ARG A 183 9.16 15.93 -15.71
CA ARG A 183 9.62 15.42 -17.01
C ARG A 183 9.42 13.92 -17.16
N ILE A 184 9.55 13.15 -16.08
CA ILE A 184 9.31 11.70 -16.09
C ILE A 184 7.88 11.33 -15.64
N GLY A 185 7.04 12.32 -15.35
CA GLY A 185 5.62 12.13 -15.05
C GLY A 185 5.33 11.59 -13.64
N VAL A 186 6.19 11.88 -12.67
CA VAL A 186 6.03 11.43 -11.28
C VAL A 186 6.14 12.59 -10.30
N ASP A 187 5.59 12.42 -9.11
CA ASP A 187 5.82 13.29 -7.98
C ASP A 187 6.97 12.73 -7.11
N CYS A 188 7.73 13.62 -6.49
CA CYS A 188 8.82 13.26 -5.59
C CYS A 188 8.28 12.68 -4.27
N LEU A 189 8.84 11.55 -3.83
CA LEU A 189 8.54 10.97 -2.53
C LEU A 189 9.12 11.85 -1.43
N THR A 190 8.30 12.60 -0.68
CA THR A 190 8.79 13.58 0.31
C THR A 190 8.80 13.09 1.75
N SER A 191 8.01 12.05 2.06
CA SER A 191 7.80 11.56 3.42
C SER A 191 7.83 10.05 3.47
N ILE A 192 8.55 9.51 4.44
CA ILE A 192 8.59 8.09 4.76
C ILE A 192 8.52 7.90 6.26
N THR A 193 7.56 7.09 6.70
CA THR A 193 7.52 6.56 8.04
C THR A 193 7.70 5.05 7.97
N LEU A 194 8.70 4.53 8.66
CA LEU A 194 8.93 3.10 8.77
C LEU A 194 8.86 2.72 10.24
N ARG A 195 7.80 2.01 10.62
CA ARG A 195 7.57 1.50 11.97
C ARG A 195 7.96 0.04 11.97
N ARG A 196 9.07 -0.30 12.62
CA ARG A 196 9.60 -1.66 12.56
C ARG A 196 9.87 -2.19 13.96
N LEU A 197 9.64 -3.49 14.09
CA LEU A 197 9.93 -4.20 15.33
C LEU A 197 11.42 -4.54 15.45
N GLU A 198 12.11 -4.99 14.39
CA GLU A 198 13.54 -5.37 14.44
C GLU A 198 14.23 -5.23 13.07
N PHE A 199 15.30 -4.43 12.97
CA PHE A 199 16.18 -4.41 11.79
C PHE A 199 17.24 -5.50 11.92
N GLY A 200 17.24 -6.47 11.00
CA GLY A 200 18.34 -7.45 10.87
C GLY A 200 19.68 -6.77 10.49
N ASP A 201 20.66 -7.56 10.03
CA ASP A 201 22.05 -7.11 9.82
C ASP A 201 22.21 -5.83 8.96
N HIS A 202 21.26 -5.55 8.07
CA HIS A 202 21.26 -4.36 7.21
C HIS A 202 20.67 -3.08 7.85
N GLY A 203 20.26 -3.11 9.12
CA GLY A 203 19.63 -1.97 9.79
C GLY A 203 20.50 -0.71 9.82
N LYS A 204 21.80 -0.88 10.13
CA LYS A 204 22.75 0.23 10.20
C LYS A 204 22.98 0.88 8.83
N GLU A 205 23.11 0.08 7.79
CA GLU A 205 23.29 0.58 6.42
C GLU A 205 22.07 1.39 5.97
N MET A 206 20.87 0.87 6.24
CA MET A 206 19.63 1.58 5.94
C MET A 206 19.55 2.92 6.68
N GLU A 207 19.89 2.94 7.97
CA GLU A 207 19.89 4.16 8.75
C GLU A 207 20.87 5.19 8.16
N ILE A 208 22.09 4.79 7.82
CA ILE A 208 23.08 5.67 7.19
C ILE A 208 22.54 6.28 5.89
N GLN A 209 21.95 5.47 5.01
CA GLN A 209 21.41 5.95 3.74
C GLN A 209 20.19 6.86 3.93
N LEU A 210 19.27 6.51 4.83
CA LEU A 210 18.12 7.36 5.16
C LEU A 210 18.57 8.68 5.77
N GLN A 211 19.62 8.70 6.62
CA GLN A 211 20.17 9.94 7.16
C GLN A 211 20.78 10.83 6.08
N ALA A 212 21.44 10.26 5.06
CA ALA A 212 21.91 11.02 3.91
C ALA A 212 20.75 11.65 3.13
N LEU A 213 19.68 10.90 2.88
CA LEU A 213 18.47 11.41 2.23
C LEU A 213 17.74 12.47 3.06
N LYS A 214 17.71 12.31 4.39
CA LYS A 214 17.17 13.33 5.32
C LYS A 214 17.91 14.64 5.23
N LYS A 215 19.25 14.59 5.17
CA LYS A 215 20.09 15.78 4.97
C LYS A 215 19.82 16.44 3.60
N ALA A 216 19.41 15.67 2.61
CA ALA A 216 19.01 16.16 1.29
C ALA A 216 17.58 16.74 1.25
N GLY A 217 16.77 16.56 2.31
CA GLY A 217 15.42 17.12 2.41
C GLY A 217 14.28 16.11 2.56
N LEU A 218 14.56 14.80 2.51
CA LEU A 218 13.55 13.76 2.70
C LEU A 218 13.07 13.72 4.16
N ARG A 219 11.75 13.73 4.41
CA ARG A 219 11.23 13.51 5.77
C ARG A 219 11.18 12.00 6.04
N ALA A 220 12.24 11.45 6.63
CA ALA A 220 12.26 10.03 7.04
C ALA A 220 12.24 9.85 8.56
N VAL A 221 11.30 9.04 9.03
CA VAL A 221 11.15 8.62 10.43
C VAL A 221 11.25 7.10 10.50
N VAL A 222 12.13 6.59 11.36
CA VAL A 222 12.24 5.17 11.67
C VAL A 222 11.88 5.02 13.14
N LEU A 223 10.82 4.25 13.43
CA LEU A 223 10.26 4.02 14.77
C LEU A 223 10.40 2.55 15.16
#